data_AF-A0A9P8FWL0-F1
#
_entry.id   AF-A0A9P8FWL0-F1
#
_cell.length_a   1.000
_cell.length_b   1.000
_cell.length_c   1.000
_cell.angle_alpha   90.00
_cell.angle_beta   90.00
_cell.angle_gamma   90.00
#
_symmetry.space_group_name_H-M   'P 1'
#
loop_
_entity.id
_entity.type
_entity.pdbx_description
1 polymer ?
#
loop_
_entity_poly.entity_id
_entity_poly.type
_entity_poly.pdbx_seq_one_letter_code
_entity_poly.pdbx_strand_id
1 'polypeptide(L)'
;MSTMHISRILVYPIKSARPYEPSSAEVTRHGFTYDRRFMILKVQPDGSLKNMHIAEYTELSLLFADIRFPQDQDAANASIHLTWRPPHGESKDLDIPLVPNTTSLERIHVTMHSSPTDAYKMDDQYNKWLSACLGYDVVLAYLGEHERPVLMTTHQKKNQPQTGGWLSSITSKLPTSLGAIISGEAQADDTITFADCAPFLVVNETSLRDVSRRLPDGEEMDISKFRPNIIVSGAESSWEEDYWSELQTSSNVKLHLVQNCVRCVSLNVDYATGKPGEGESGKILKKLQSDRRVDKGAKYSPVFGRYAFLGKGDEGKSLSIGDEVTITQRNTERTTLDWPGIDFKDEDYKDTNGATRNFEPWREAEPAQETGSERLDRFEREGERYTLVGLEAKATNAETEMAVANALDEIMMQNAQREIRVRSNTGRNVQTALEDNDQDKEATRKAFGHDANELVRRLPVEEVDAGEYSKALAWSVPSFQRIKRRKKNYSATLGIKHNIQHRSNTNSKDD
;
A
#
# COMPACT_ATOMS: atom_id res chain seq x y z
N MET A 1 17.84 13.07 -34.18
CA MET A 1 17.02 12.49 -33.10
C MET A 1 17.97 11.75 -32.19
N SER A 2 17.88 11.92 -30.87
CA SER A 2 18.69 11.14 -29.93
C SER A 2 18.18 9.70 -29.97
N THR A 3 19.07 8.73 -30.17
CA THR A 3 18.71 7.31 -30.14
C THR A 3 18.23 6.92 -28.74
N MET A 4 17.10 6.21 -28.66
CA MET A 4 16.63 5.69 -27.39
C MET A 4 17.60 4.63 -26.87
N HIS A 5 17.83 4.63 -25.56
CA HIS A 5 18.72 3.66 -24.91
C HIS A 5 18.29 3.41 -23.47
N ILE A 6 18.73 2.29 -22.90
CA ILE A 6 18.57 2.01 -21.47
C ILE A 6 19.50 2.94 -20.69
N SER A 7 18.95 3.86 -19.91
CA SER A 7 19.76 4.76 -19.07
C SER A 7 20.07 4.16 -17.71
N ARG A 8 19.13 3.38 -17.14
CA ARG A 8 19.26 2.76 -15.82
C ARG A 8 18.54 1.41 -15.76
N ILE A 9 19.08 0.52 -14.94
CA ILE A 9 18.52 -0.78 -14.59
C ILE A 9 18.36 -0.82 -13.07
N LEU A 10 17.16 -1.15 -12.59
CA LEU A 10 16.85 -1.26 -11.17
C LEU A 10 16.35 -2.68 -10.85
N VAL A 11 17.00 -3.30 -9.88
CA VAL A 11 16.63 -4.62 -9.33
C VAL A 11 16.20 -4.43 -7.88
N TYR A 12 15.11 -5.08 -7.45
CA TYR A 12 14.59 -4.97 -6.09
C TYR A 12 14.63 -6.32 -5.38
N PRO A 13 15.77 -6.75 -4.81
CA PRO A 13 15.88 -8.09 -4.22
C PRO A 13 14.82 -8.37 -3.16
N ILE A 14 14.52 -7.34 -2.35
CA ILE A 14 13.44 -7.32 -1.36
C ILE A 14 12.33 -6.39 -1.86
N LYS A 15 11.10 -6.91 -1.96
CA LYS A 15 9.94 -6.09 -2.32
C LYS A 15 9.82 -4.92 -1.34
N SER A 16 9.54 -3.74 -1.89
CA SER A 16 9.34 -2.48 -1.15
C SER A 16 10.59 -1.86 -0.52
N ALA A 17 11.74 -2.51 -0.54
CA ALA A 17 13.03 -1.85 -0.29
C ALA A 17 13.45 -0.99 -1.50
N ARG A 18 14.49 -0.16 -1.33
CA ARG A 18 15.17 0.59 -2.39
C ARG A 18 15.90 -0.36 -3.37
N PRO A 19 16.09 0.05 -4.64
CA PRO A 19 16.72 -0.79 -5.63
C PRO A 19 18.24 -0.90 -5.45
N TYR A 20 18.76 -2.03 -5.91
CA TYR A 20 20.14 -2.21 -6.36
C TYR A 20 20.22 -1.79 -7.84
N GLU A 21 21.25 -1.02 -8.23
CA GLU A 21 21.38 -0.45 -9.58
C GLU A 21 22.61 -1.00 -10.31
N PRO A 22 22.52 -2.19 -10.93
CA PRO A 22 23.64 -2.74 -11.69
C PRO A 22 23.79 -2.07 -13.05
N SER A 23 25.00 -2.13 -13.62
CA SER A 23 25.26 -1.71 -15.01
C SER A 23 24.71 -2.68 -16.06
N SER A 24 24.47 -3.94 -15.67
CA SER A 24 23.92 -5.00 -16.51
C SER A 24 23.17 -6.00 -15.65
N ALA A 25 22.09 -6.59 -16.15
CA ALA A 25 21.33 -7.61 -15.44
C ALA A 25 20.77 -8.65 -16.40
N GLU A 26 20.89 -9.92 -16.00
CA GLU A 26 20.30 -11.05 -16.70
C GLU A 26 18.78 -11.02 -16.61
N VAL A 27 18.10 -11.25 -17.74
CA VAL A 27 16.65 -11.30 -17.84
C VAL A 27 16.15 -12.74 -17.75
N THR A 28 15.09 -12.92 -16.97
CA THR A 28 14.35 -14.18 -16.83
C THR A 28 12.89 -13.96 -17.20
N ARG A 29 12.11 -15.03 -17.35
CA ARG A 29 10.67 -14.90 -17.60
C ARG A 29 9.90 -14.22 -16.45
N HIS A 30 10.49 -14.13 -15.25
CA HIS A 30 9.88 -13.54 -14.05
C HIS A 30 10.43 -12.17 -13.64
N GLY A 31 11.41 -11.62 -14.37
CA GLY A 31 12.04 -10.33 -14.09
C GLY A 31 13.55 -10.40 -14.27
N PHE A 32 14.28 -9.42 -13.75
CA PHE A 32 15.73 -9.57 -13.63
C PHE A 32 16.06 -10.68 -12.63
N THR A 33 17.20 -11.35 -12.82
CA THR A 33 17.70 -12.32 -11.85
C THR A 33 17.79 -11.65 -10.47
N TYR A 34 17.25 -12.34 -9.46
CA TYR A 34 17.09 -11.89 -8.06
C TYR A 34 16.03 -10.82 -7.79
N ASP A 35 15.25 -10.37 -8.77
CA ASP A 35 14.21 -9.35 -8.54
C ASP A 35 13.02 -9.88 -7.73
N ARG A 36 12.71 -9.20 -6.63
CA ARG A 36 11.58 -9.42 -5.71
C ARG A 36 11.43 -10.88 -5.26
N ARG A 37 12.56 -11.51 -4.95
CA ARG A 37 12.62 -12.87 -4.38
C ARG A 37 12.37 -12.90 -2.88
N PHE A 38 12.42 -11.75 -2.23
CA PHE A 38 12.10 -11.58 -0.82
C PHE A 38 10.96 -10.59 -0.62
N MET A 39 10.20 -10.77 0.47
CA MET A 39 9.15 -9.86 0.90
C MET A 39 9.15 -9.78 2.44
N ILE A 40 8.79 -8.62 2.98
CA ILE A 40 8.57 -8.46 4.41
C ILE A 40 7.06 -8.55 4.68
N LEU A 41 6.69 -9.36 5.66
CA LEU A 41 5.32 -9.57 6.11
C LEU A 41 5.19 -9.04 7.54
N LYS A 42 4.14 -8.28 7.82
CA LYS A 42 3.84 -7.82 9.18
C LYS A 42 3.14 -8.94 9.94
N VAL A 43 3.62 -9.22 11.16
CA VAL A 43 2.91 -10.10 12.09
C VAL A 43 1.80 -9.30 12.76
N GLN A 44 0.57 -9.79 12.64
CA GLN A 44 -0.61 -9.20 13.27
C GLN A 44 -0.77 -9.72 14.71
N PRO A 45 -1.56 -9.03 15.57
CA PRO A 45 -1.78 -9.47 16.95
C PRO A 45 -2.35 -10.89 17.10
N ASP A 46 -3.07 -11.38 16.10
CA ASP A 46 -3.62 -12.74 16.04
C ASP A 46 -2.63 -13.78 15.49
N GLY A 47 -1.40 -13.37 15.15
CA GLY A 47 -0.35 -14.19 14.55
C GLY A 47 -0.45 -14.33 13.04
N SER A 48 -1.49 -13.77 12.38
CA SER A 48 -1.59 -13.78 10.93
C SER A 48 -0.54 -12.89 10.28
N LEU A 49 -0.20 -13.19 9.02
CA LEU A 49 0.81 -12.46 8.25
C LEU A 49 0.12 -11.53 7.23
N LYS A 50 0.44 -10.24 7.28
CA LYS A 50 -0.03 -9.23 6.31
C LYS A 50 1.10 -8.82 5.37
N ASN A 51 0.84 -8.83 4.07
CA ASN A 51 1.79 -8.32 3.08
C ASN A 51 2.11 -6.85 3.33
N MET A 52 3.40 -6.51 3.37
CA MET A 52 3.81 -5.12 3.48
C MET A 52 4.18 -4.54 2.12
N HIS A 53 3.74 -3.32 1.89
CA HIS A 53 4.06 -2.55 0.70
C HIS A 53 4.17 -1.06 1.05
N ILE A 54 4.99 -0.31 0.30
CA ILE A 54 5.36 1.10 0.62
C ILE A 54 4.15 2.03 0.82
N ALA A 55 3.03 1.78 0.14
CA ALA A 55 1.87 2.65 0.23
C ALA A 55 1.25 2.65 1.65
N GLU A 56 1.32 1.52 2.35
CA GLU A 56 0.84 1.35 3.72
C GLU A 56 1.97 1.44 4.76
N TYR A 57 3.14 0.89 4.45
CA TYR A 57 4.33 0.82 5.32
C TYR A 57 5.47 1.63 4.72
N THR A 58 5.40 2.95 4.90
CA THR A 58 6.28 3.93 4.23
C THR A 58 7.74 3.81 4.64
N GLU A 59 8.00 3.36 5.86
CA GLU A 59 9.32 3.14 6.46
C GLU A 59 10.15 2.06 5.74
N LEU A 60 9.51 1.19 4.94
CA LEU A 60 10.23 0.24 4.08
C LEU A 60 11.13 0.95 3.06
N SER A 61 10.83 2.20 2.72
CA SER A 61 11.67 3.03 1.84
C SER A 61 13.03 3.42 2.44
N LEU A 62 13.23 3.18 3.74
CA LEU A 62 14.48 3.39 4.47
C LEU A 62 15.42 2.18 4.42
N LEU A 63 14.99 1.09 3.79
CA LEU A 63 15.78 -0.12 3.57
C LEU A 63 16.49 -0.04 2.21
N PHE A 64 17.82 -0.06 2.23
CA PHE A 64 18.68 -0.02 1.04
C PHE A 64 19.27 -1.40 0.81
N ALA A 65 18.94 -2.01 -0.32
CA ALA A 65 19.46 -3.33 -0.70
C ALA A 65 20.56 -3.17 -1.74
N ASP A 66 21.67 -3.88 -1.52
CA ASP A 66 22.78 -4.03 -2.46
C ASP A 66 23.09 -5.53 -2.60
N ILE A 67 23.49 -6.01 -3.78
CA ILE A 67 23.90 -7.41 -3.96
C ILE A 67 25.42 -7.47 -3.99
N ARG A 68 25.99 -8.24 -3.06
CA ARG A 68 27.43 -8.49 -2.96
C ARG A 68 27.76 -9.89 -3.41
N PHE A 69 28.48 -9.96 -4.52
CA PHE A 69 29.06 -11.21 -5.00
C PHE A 69 30.44 -11.43 -4.40
N PRO A 70 30.78 -12.68 -4.04
CA PRO A 70 32.16 -13.07 -3.75
C PRO A 70 33.05 -12.94 -4.99
N GLN A 71 34.37 -13.05 -4.79
CA GLN A 71 35.35 -12.90 -5.87
C GLN A 71 35.20 -13.94 -7.00
N ASP A 72 34.75 -15.15 -6.65
CA ASP A 72 34.47 -16.24 -7.59
C ASP A 72 33.12 -16.11 -8.32
N GLN A 73 32.34 -15.06 -8.02
CA GLN A 73 31.02 -14.77 -8.59
C GLN A 73 29.98 -15.88 -8.34
N ASP A 74 30.21 -16.77 -7.38
CA ASP A 74 29.26 -17.83 -7.04
C ASP A 74 28.05 -17.24 -6.29
N ALA A 75 26.88 -17.33 -6.92
CA ALA A 75 25.61 -16.86 -6.36
C ALA A 75 25.23 -17.59 -5.06
N ALA A 76 25.68 -18.83 -4.85
CA ALA A 76 25.43 -19.58 -3.62
C ALA A 76 26.11 -18.96 -2.40
N ASN A 77 27.20 -18.22 -2.63
CA ASN A 77 27.98 -17.53 -1.61
C ASN A 77 27.75 -16.01 -1.64
N ALA A 78 26.85 -15.52 -2.50
CA ALA A 78 26.48 -14.11 -2.59
C ALA A 78 25.47 -13.73 -1.49
N SER A 79 25.39 -12.43 -1.19
CA SER A 79 24.48 -11.89 -0.18
C SER A 79 23.78 -10.62 -0.65
N ILE A 80 22.60 -10.38 -0.11
CA ILE A 80 21.95 -9.08 -0.11
C ILE A 80 22.45 -8.35 1.13
N HIS A 81 23.23 -7.30 0.94
CA HIS A 81 23.60 -6.36 1.98
C HIS A 81 22.47 -5.35 2.17
N LEU A 82 21.75 -5.48 3.28
CA LEU A 82 20.61 -4.64 3.62
C LEU A 82 21.02 -3.60 4.67
N THR A 83 20.96 -2.33 4.31
CA THR A 83 21.17 -1.22 5.24
C THR A 83 19.83 -0.55 5.59
N TRP A 84 19.48 -0.50 6.87
CA TRP A 84 18.41 0.37 7.38
C TRP A 84 18.99 1.75 7.72
N ARG A 85 18.47 2.80 7.10
CA ARG A 85 18.92 4.19 7.27
C ARG A 85 17.78 5.04 7.84
N PRO A 86 17.62 5.13 9.17
CA PRO A 86 16.59 5.99 9.74
C PRO A 86 16.93 7.47 9.48
N PRO A 87 15.93 8.36 9.43
CA PRO A 87 16.18 9.81 9.30
C PRO A 87 16.96 10.37 10.49
N HIS A 88 16.88 9.71 11.66
CA HIS A 88 17.61 10.04 12.87
C HIS A 88 18.16 8.77 13.51
N GLY A 89 19.42 8.82 13.95
CA GLY A 89 20.10 7.68 14.57
C GLY A 89 21.13 7.02 13.65
N GLU A 90 21.68 5.91 14.11
CA GLU A 90 22.71 5.16 13.38
C GLU A 90 22.08 4.19 12.38
N SER A 91 22.70 4.09 11.22
CA SER A 91 22.40 3.05 10.25
C SER A 91 22.75 1.69 10.81
N LYS A 92 21.99 0.68 10.41
CA LYS A 92 22.24 -0.72 10.76
C LYS A 92 22.35 -1.53 9.48
N ASP A 93 23.22 -2.54 9.51
CA ASP A 93 23.42 -3.44 8.37
C ASP A 93 23.07 -4.89 8.74
N LEU A 94 22.68 -5.66 7.73
CA LEU A 94 22.39 -7.08 7.78
C LEU A 94 22.73 -7.72 6.43
N ASP A 95 23.50 -8.79 6.44
CA ASP A 95 23.71 -9.61 5.24
C ASP A 95 22.72 -10.78 5.24
N ILE A 96 21.98 -10.92 4.15
CA ILE A 96 21.02 -12.02 3.92
C ILE A 96 21.57 -12.87 2.77
N PRO A 97 21.63 -14.21 2.87
CA PRO A 97 22.04 -15.05 1.76
C PRO A 97 21.19 -14.74 0.52
N LEU A 98 21.83 -14.55 -0.65
CA LEU A 98 21.12 -14.25 -1.89
C LEU A 98 20.27 -15.45 -2.33
N VAL A 99 20.79 -16.66 -2.09
CA VAL A 99 20.11 -17.94 -2.32
C VAL A 99 20.10 -18.76 -1.01
N PRO A 100 19.14 -18.53 -0.11
CA PRO A 100 19.01 -19.28 1.13
C PRO A 100 18.79 -20.78 0.91
N ASN A 101 19.34 -21.62 1.79
CA ASN A 101 18.98 -23.03 1.86
C ASN A 101 17.60 -23.19 2.50
N THR A 102 16.66 -23.77 1.77
CA THR A 102 15.25 -23.89 2.17
C THR A 102 14.92 -25.18 2.91
N THR A 103 15.86 -26.14 3.01
CA THR A 103 15.61 -27.51 3.52
C THR A 103 15.02 -27.53 4.93
N SER A 104 15.44 -26.59 5.79
CA SER A 104 15.01 -26.50 7.19
C SER A 104 14.03 -25.36 7.47
N LEU A 105 13.65 -24.57 6.45
CA LEU A 105 12.81 -23.39 6.64
C LEU A 105 11.33 -23.75 6.68
N GLU A 106 10.59 -23.08 7.56
CA GLU A 106 9.14 -23.19 7.65
C GLU A 106 8.49 -22.65 6.37
N ARG A 107 7.60 -23.45 5.75
CA ARG A 107 6.78 -22.99 4.63
C ARG A 107 5.60 -22.18 5.14
N ILE A 108 5.36 -21.05 4.49
CA ILE A 108 4.25 -20.14 4.76
C ILE A 108 3.48 -19.87 3.45
N HIS A 109 2.18 -19.60 3.58
CA HIS A 109 1.34 -19.25 2.45
C HIS A 109 1.20 -17.75 2.31
N VAL A 110 1.38 -17.22 1.11
CA VAL A 110 1.32 -15.78 0.81
C VAL A 110 0.38 -15.55 -0.36
N THR A 111 -0.70 -14.80 -0.12
CA THR A 111 -1.59 -14.34 -1.20
C THR A 111 -1.42 -12.85 -1.39
N MET A 112 -1.05 -12.44 -2.61
CA MET A 112 -0.86 -11.04 -2.98
C MET A 112 -1.76 -10.72 -4.17
N HIS A 113 -2.59 -9.68 -4.07
CA HIS A 113 -3.50 -9.27 -5.14
C HIS A 113 -4.32 -10.42 -5.71
N SER A 114 -4.84 -11.28 -4.82
CA SER A 114 -5.55 -12.52 -5.16
C SER A 114 -4.73 -13.60 -5.90
N SER A 115 -3.43 -13.40 -6.06
CA SER A 115 -2.49 -14.38 -6.65
C SER A 115 -1.69 -15.07 -5.54
N PRO A 116 -1.98 -16.36 -5.27
CA PRO A 116 -1.37 -17.13 -4.19
C PRO A 116 -0.02 -17.71 -4.57
N THR A 117 0.82 -17.96 -3.56
CA THR A 117 2.03 -18.77 -3.64
C THR A 117 2.43 -19.26 -2.26
N ASP A 118 3.43 -20.14 -2.23
CA ASP A 118 4.13 -20.49 -1.00
C ASP A 118 5.47 -19.77 -0.94
N ALA A 119 5.97 -19.61 0.28
CA ALA A 119 7.28 -19.04 0.55
C ALA A 119 7.89 -19.70 1.78
N TYR A 120 9.13 -19.35 2.06
CA TYR A 120 9.87 -19.79 3.23
C TYR A 120 10.02 -18.64 4.21
N LYS A 121 9.65 -18.87 5.46
CA LYS A 121 9.97 -17.96 6.55
C LYS A 121 11.46 -18.09 6.87
N MET A 122 12.19 -17.00 6.66
CA MET A 122 13.61 -16.92 6.97
C MET A 122 13.85 -17.01 8.48
N ASP A 123 15.08 -17.42 8.85
CA ASP A 123 15.47 -17.60 10.24
C ASP A 123 15.23 -16.36 11.12
N ASP A 124 14.96 -16.62 12.40
CA ASP A 124 14.63 -15.61 13.41
C ASP A 124 15.62 -14.45 13.51
N GLN A 125 16.89 -14.66 13.16
CA GLN A 125 17.89 -13.59 13.20
C GLN A 125 17.53 -12.43 12.25
N TYR A 126 17.04 -12.74 11.05
CA TYR A 126 16.66 -11.73 10.06
C TYR A 126 15.37 -11.02 10.50
N ASN A 127 14.41 -11.80 11.01
CA ASN A 127 13.13 -11.30 11.53
C ASN A 127 13.36 -10.35 12.71
N LYS A 128 14.17 -10.75 13.70
CA LYS A 128 14.50 -9.91 14.88
C LYS A 128 15.20 -8.62 14.49
N TRP A 129 16.13 -8.66 13.55
CA TRP A 129 16.82 -7.47 13.08
C TRP A 129 15.86 -6.50 12.39
N LEU A 130 15.00 -7.00 11.49
CA LEU A 130 14.01 -6.17 10.80
C LEU A 130 12.97 -5.61 11.78
N SER A 131 12.47 -6.42 12.71
CA SER A 131 11.52 -5.97 13.74
C SER A 131 12.11 -4.86 14.60
N ALA A 132 13.39 -4.97 14.96
CA ALA A 132 14.09 -3.93 15.74
C ALA A 132 14.31 -2.63 14.95
N CYS A 133 14.38 -2.70 13.62
CA CYS A 133 14.50 -1.52 12.76
C CYS A 133 13.14 -0.87 12.50
N LEU A 134 12.09 -1.66 12.26
CA LEU A 134 10.76 -1.18 11.89
C LEU A 134 9.87 -0.85 13.10
N GLY A 135 10.18 -1.40 14.28
CA GLY A 135 9.47 -1.13 15.53
C GLY A 135 8.23 -2.00 15.76
N TYR A 136 8.07 -3.08 15.02
CA TYR A 136 7.02 -4.08 15.19
C TYR A 136 7.43 -5.42 14.61
N ASP A 137 6.73 -6.48 14.99
CA ASP A 137 7.07 -7.84 14.56
C ASP A 137 6.83 -8.05 13.06
N VAL A 138 7.85 -8.59 12.39
CA VAL A 138 7.82 -8.93 10.97
C VAL A 138 8.47 -10.28 10.69
N VAL A 139 8.14 -10.83 9.53
CA VAL A 139 8.76 -12.01 8.93
C VAL A 139 9.37 -11.62 7.58
N LEU A 140 10.62 -12.00 7.36
CA LEU A 140 11.22 -12.01 6.04
C LEU A 140 10.85 -13.33 5.33
N ALA A 141 10.07 -13.22 4.26
CA ALA A 141 9.70 -14.33 3.40
C ALA A 141 10.65 -14.42 2.21
N TYR A 142 11.17 -15.62 1.93
CA TYR A 142 11.93 -15.95 0.73
C TYR A 142 11.09 -16.82 -0.19
N LEU A 143 10.96 -16.41 -1.45
CA LEU A 143 10.13 -17.10 -2.42
C LEU A 143 10.64 -18.50 -2.76
N GLY A 144 11.96 -18.75 -2.70
CA GLY A 144 12.52 -20.03 -3.13
C GLY A 144 12.22 -20.31 -4.60
N GLU A 145 11.91 -21.56 -4.91
CA GLU A 145 11.52 -22.04 -6.24
C GLU A 145 10.07 -21.71 -6.62
N HIS A 146 9.28 -21.14 -5.70
CA HIS A 146 7.87 -20.87 -5.92
C HIS A 146 7.67 -19.67 -6.85
N GLU A 147 6.51 -19.65 -7.49
CA GLU A 147 6.11 -18.57 -8.40
C GLU A 147 4.63 -18.24 -8.16
N ARG A 148 4.19 -17.08 -8.63
CA ARG A 148 2.81 -16.59 -8.52
C ARG A 148 2.17 -16.50 -9.89
N PRO A 149 0.94 -16.99 -10.10
CA PRO A 149 0.26 -16.85 -11.39
C PRO A 149 -0.01 -15.37 -11.71
N VAL A 150 0.17 -14.99 -12.96
CA VAL A 150 -0.26 -13.71 -13.51
C VAL A 150 -1.74 -13.77 -13.82
N LEU A 151 -2.52 -12.82 -13.30
CA LEU A 151 -3.98 -12.84 -13.43
C LEU A 151 -4.54 -11.88 -14.48
N MET A 152 -3.69 -11.02 -15.05
CA MET A 152 -4.04 -10.11 -16.15
C MET A 152 -3.75 -10.72 -17.51
N THR A 153 -4.35 -10.18 -18.57
CA THR A 153 -4.06 -10.60 -19.94
C THR A 153 -2.63 -10.21 -20.35
N THR A 154 -1.78 -11.20 -20.63
CA THR A 154 -0.37 -11.01 -21.04
C THR A 154 -0.13 -11.07 -22.54
N HIS A 155 -1.11 -11.56 -23.31
CA HIS A 155 -1.04 -11.58 -24.77
C HIS A 155 -1.91 -10.50 -25.36
N GLN A 156 -1.32 -9.64 -26.19
CA GLN A 156 -2.11 -8.72 -26.99
C GLN A 156 -3.03 -9.53 -27.90
N LYS A 157 -4.35 -9.31 -27.79
CA LYS A 157 -5.30 -9.86 -28.76
C LYS A 157 -4.83 -9.46 -30.15
N LYS A 158 -4.33 -10.41 -30.93
CA LYS A 158 -4.17 -10.18 -32.37
C LYS A 158 -5.56 -9.79 -32.88
N ASN A 159 -5.66 -8.62 -33.51
CA ASN A 159 -6.84 -8.27 -34.29
C ASN A 159 -6.99 -9.32 -35.40
N GLN A 160 -7.62 -10.45 -35.10
CA GLN A 160 -8.11 -11.36 -36.12
C GLN A 160 -9.31 -10.69 -36.77
N PRO A 161 -9.41 -10.69 -38.12
CA PRO A 161 -10.62 -10.27 -38.79
C PRO A 161 -11.78 -11.10 -38.27
N GLN A 162 -12.87 -10.43 -37.87
CA GLN A 162 -14.13 -11.03 -37.48
C GLN A 162 -14.70 -11.82 -38.68
N THR A 163 -14.30 -13.07 -38.85
CA THR A 163 -15.02 -14.02 -39.70
C THR A 163 -16.12 -14.64 -38.84
N GLY A 164 -17.33 -14.11 -38.99
CA GLY A 164 -18.50 -14.54 -38.25
C GLY A 164 -18.81 -16.02 -38.47
N GLY A 165 -18.87 -16.77 -37.37
CA GLY A 165 -19.42 -18.12 -37.31
C GLY A 165 -20.34 -18.22 -36.10
N TRP A 166 -21.60 -18.59 -36.34
CA TRP A 166 -22.75 -18.64 -35.42
C TRP A 166 -22.63 -19.68 -34.27
N LEU A 167 -21.42 -20.03 -33.82
CA LEU A 167 -21.21 -20.93 -32.67
C LEU A 167 -20.51 -20.25 -31.47
N SER A 168 -20.22 -18.95 -31.52
CA SER A 168 -19.48 -18.23 -30.46
C SER A 168 -20.32 -17.75 -29.27
N SER A 169 -21.64 -17.98 -29.26
CA SER A 169 -22.54 -17.39 -28.26
C SER A 169 -22.56 -18.09 -26.89
N ILE A 170 -21.73 -19.11 -26.65
CA ILE A 170 -21.66 -19.81 -25.35
C ILE A 170 -20.35 -19.53 -24.59
N THR A 171 -19.30 -19.01 -25.23
CA THR A 171 -18.00 -18.79 -24.58
C THR A 171 -17.80 -17.39 -23.98
N SER A 172 -18.68 -16.42 -24.27
CA SER A 172 -18.50 -15.02 -23.84
C SER A 172 -18.84 -14.74 -22.37
N LYS A 173 -19.33 -15.74 -21.62
CA LYS A 173 -19.70 -15.61 -20.20
C LYS A 173 -18.86 -16.48 -19.26
N LEU A 174 -17.83 -17.14 -19.77
CA LEU A 174 -16.93 -17.92 -18.94
C LEU A 174 -15.70 -17.08 -18.57
N PRO A 175 -15.25 -17.13 -17.30
CA PRO A 175 -13.91 -16.67 -16.96
C PRO A 175 -12.89 -17.29 -17.92
N THR A 176 -11.87 -16.53 -18.33
CA THR A 176 -10.87 -16.98 -19.31
C THR A 176 -10.20 -18.31 -18.92
N SER A 177 -10.10 -18.58 -17.61
CA SER A 177 -9.63 -19.85 -17.05
C SER A 177 -10.49 -21.05 -17.45
N LEU A 178 -11.82 -20.90 -17.58
CA LEU A 178 -12.68 -21.97 -18.11
C LEU A 178 -12.61 -22.09 -19.63
N GLY A 179 -12.38 -20.99 -20.35
CA GLY A 179 -12.21 -21.00 -21.80
C GLY A 179 -10.99 -21.80 -22.25
N ALA A 180 -9.87 -21.65 -21.52
CA ALA A 180 -8.63 -22.40 -21.75
C ALA A 180 -8.76 -23.90 -21.44
N ILE A 181 -9.56 -24.27 -20.41
CA ILE A 181 -9.84 -25.67 -20.07
C ILE A 181 -10.65 -26.37 -21.19
N ILE A 182 -11.54 -25.64 -21.88
CA ILE A 182 -12.39 -26.19 -22.94
C ILE A 182 -11.63 -26.32 -24.29
N SER A 183 -10.67 -25.44 -24.57
CA SER A 183 -9.95 -25.43 -25.85
C SER A 183 -8.74 -26.37 -25.92
N GLY A 184 -8.28 -26.95 -24.80
CA GLY A 184 -7.21 -27.95 -24.80
C GLY A 184 -5.83 -27.42 -25.24
N GLU A 185 -5.67 -26.11 -25.39
CA GLU A 185 -4.37 -25.48 -25.61
C GLU A 185 -3.76 -25.16 -24.24
N ALA A 186 -2.84 -26.01 -23.78
CA ALA A 186 -2.03 -25.74 -22.60
C ALA A 186 -1.03 -24.60 -22.92
N GLN A 187 -1.52 -23.37 -22.86
CA GLN A 187 -0.68 -22.19 -22.85
C GLN A 187 0.03 -22.14 -21.49
N ALA A 188 1.36 -22.08 -21.47
CA ALA A 188 2.09 -21.94 -20.21
C ALA A 188 1.60 -20.67 -19.52
N ASP A 189 0.98 -20.80 -18.36
CA ASP A 189 0.52 -19.67 -17.56
C ASP A 189 1.74 -18.82 -17.19
N ASP A 190 1.73 -17.55 -17.55
CA ASP A 190 2.78 -16.63 -17.13
C ASP A 190 2.79 -16.52 -15.60
N THR A 191 3.98 -16.49 -15.02
CA THR A 191 4.15 -16.41 -13.57
C THR A 191 5.16 -15.32 -13.20
N ILE A 192 5.07 -14.84 -11.97
CA ILE A 192 5.85 -13.72 -11.42
C ILE A 192 6.37 -14.06 -10.02
N THR A 193 7.30 -13.24 -9.53
CA THR A 193 7.80 -13.30 -8.15
C THR A 193 6.87 -12.54 -7.18
N PHE A 194 7.39 -11.91 -6.12
CA PHE A 194 6.64 -10.93 -5.32
C PHE A 194 6.44 -9.57 -6.04
N ALA A 195 6.63 -9.53 -7.37
CA ALA A 195 6.14 -8.43 -8.21
C ALA A 195 4.62 -8.26 -8.08
N ASP A 196 4.12 -7.04 -8.31
CA ASP A 196 2.68 -6.76 -8.17
C ASP A 196 1.86 -7.42 -9.28
N CYS A 197 2.18 -7.09 -10.54
CA CYS A 197 1.43 -7.58 -11.70
C CYS A 197 2.30 -8.17 -12.82
N ALA A 198 3.54 -7.72 -12.99
CA ALA A 198 4.39 -8.11 -14.12
C ALA A 198 5.88 -8.20 -13.77
N PRO A 199 6.65 -9.01 -14.52
CA PRO A 199 8.10 -9.16 -14.38
C PRO A 199 8.90 -7.86 -14.43
N PHE A 200 8.54 -6.98 -15.38
CA PHE A 200 9.24 -5.73 -15.63
C PHE A 200 8.27 -4.56 -15.64
N LEU A 201 8.72 -3.43 -15.11
CA LEU A 201 8.11 -2.13 -15.35
C LEU A 201 9.08 -1.27 -16.16
N VAL A 202 8.66 -0.91 -17.38
CA VAL A 202 9.40 -0.01 -18.27
C VAL A 202 8.84 1.40 -18.13
N VAL A 203 9.72 2.38 -17.95
CA VAL A 203 9.37 3.81 -17.92
C VAL A 203 10.33 4.58 -18.80
N ASN A 204 10.00 5.84 -19.10
CA ASN A 204 10.93 6.72 -19.78
C ASN A 204 11.18 8.04 -19.04
N GLU A 205 12.38 8.60 -19.24
CA GLU A 205 12.82 9.84 -18.59
C GLU A 205 12.10 11.07 -19.15
N THR A 206 11.62 11.03 -20.40
CA THR A 206 10.89 12.14 -21.01
C THR A 206 9.55 12.38 -20.31
N SER A 207 8.83 11.32 -19.93
CA SER A 207 7.64 11.36 -19.08
C SER A 207 8.00 11.78 -17.67
N LEU A 208 9.10 11.28 -17.08
CA LEU A 208 9.54 11.71 -15.75
C LEU A 208 9.77 13.23 -15.71
N ARG A 209 10.39 13.81 -16.75
CA ARG A 209 10.57 15.26 -16.86
C ARG A 209 9.23 16.01 -16.88
N ASP A 210 8.20 15.46 -17.53
CA ASP A 210 6.85 16.03 -17.45
C ASP A 210 6.30 15.99 -16.02
N VAL A 211 6.52 14.90 -15.28
CA VAL A 211 6.14 14.79 -13.87
C VAL A 211 6.88 15.82 -13.02
N SER A 212 8.20 15.94 -13.17
CA SER A 212 9.03 16.88 -12.43
C SER A 212 8.58 18.34 -12.64
N ARG A 213 8.14 18.72 -13.85
CA ARG A 213 7.59 20.07 -14.12
C ARG A 213 6.33 20.42 -13.32
N ARG A 214 5.71 19.45 -12.65
CA ARG A 214 4.53 19.66 -11.79
C ARG A 214 4.91 19.98 -10.34
N LEU A 215 6.19 19.81 -10.00
CA LEU A 215 6.78 20.14 -8.71
C LEU A 215 7.27 21.59 -8.69
N PRO A 216 7.55 22.17 -7.50
CA PRO A 216 8.16 23.49 -7.39
C PRO A 216 9.52 23.58 -8.10
N ASP A 217 9.90 24.80 -8.49
CA ASP A 217 11.19 25.05 -9.13
C ASP A 217 12.36 24.54 -8.27
N GLY A 218 13.27 23.77 -8.87
CA GLY A 218 14.42 23.18 -8.20
C GLY A 218 14.19 21.79 -7.58
N GLU A 219 12.96 21.26 -7.63
CA GLU A 219 12.66 19.88 -7.26
C GLU A 219 12.55 18.97 -8.49
N GLU A 220 13.11 17.76 -8.39
CA GLU A 220 12.95 16.72 -9.41
C GLU A 220 12.25 15.49 -8.82
N MET A 221 11.40 14.85 -9.63
CA MET A 221 10.72 13.64 -9.22
C MET A 221 11.71 12.46 -9.17
N ASP A 222 11.80 11.81 -8.02
CA ASP A 222 12.58 10.57 -7.85
C ASP A 222 11.90 9.42 -8.62
N ILE A 223 12.54 8.99 -9.71
CA ILE A 223 12.06 7.88 -10.56
C ILE A 223 11.92 6.56 -9.80
N SER A 224 12.72 6.33 -8.74
CA SER A 224 12.65 5.11 -7.94
C SER A 224 11.33 4.99 -7.16
N LYS A 225 10.59 6.09 -6.95
CA LYS A 225 9.23 6.07 -6.40
C LYS A 225 8.24 5.36 -7.33
N PHE A 226 8.48 5.37 -8.64
CA PHE A 226 7.68 4.60 -9.59
C PHE A 226 8.01 3.10 -9.57
N ARG A 227 9.12 2.74 -8.93
CA ARG A 227 9.67 1.38 -8.84
C ARG A 227 9.84 0.66 -10.19
N PRO A 228 10.34 1.34 -11.25
CA PRO A 228 10.58 0.69 -12.53
C PRO A 228 11.74 -0.30 -12.44
N ASN A 229 11.82 -1.21 -13.40
CA ASN A 229 12.98 -2.07 -13.60
C ASN A 229 13.88 -1.53 -14.71
N ILE A 230 13.29 -1.01 -15.79
CA ILE A 230 14.01 -0.53 -16.97
C ILE A 230 13.63 0.92 -17.21
N ILE A 231 14.63 1.80 -17.26
CA ILE A 231 14.45 3.22 -17.57
C ILE A 231 15.04 3.48 -18.95
N VAL A 232 14.22 4.01 -19.84
CA VAL A 232 14.61 4.38 -21.20
C VAL A 232 14.78 5.90 -21.30
N SER A 233 15.87 6.35 -21.90
CA SER A 233 16.08 7.74 -22.26
C SER A 233 16.01 7.93 -23.78
N GLY A 234 15.91 9.18 -24.25
CA GLY A 234 15.90 9.52 -25.67
C GLY A 234 14.53 9.51 -26.38
N ALA A 235 13.45 9.18 -25.67
CA ALA A 235 12.08 9.26 -26.22
C ALA A 235 11.74 10.71 -26.64
N GLU A 236 11.11 10.88 -27.80
CA GLU A 236 10.86 12.19 -28.42
C GLU A 236 9.83 13.01 -27.64
N SER A 237 8.80 12.34 -27.13
CA SER A 237 7.67 12.98 -26.46
C SER A 237 7.34 12.31 -25.13
N SER A 238 6.78 13.08 -24.19
CA SER A 238 6.27 12.52 -22.94
C SER A 238 5.08 11.61 -23.23
N TRP A 239 4.95 10.53 -22.46
CA TRP A 239 3.82 9.60 -22.46
C TRP A 239 3.74 8.68 -23.69
N GLU A 240 4.75 8.64 -24.54
CA GLU A 240 4.75 7.76 -25.70
C GLU A 240 4.83 6.28 -25.34
N GLU A 241 5.35 5.95 -24.16
CA GLU A 241 5.42 4.60 -23.61
C GLU A 241 4.03 3.97 -23.39
N ASP A 242 2.99 4.80 -23.22
CA ASP A 242 1.59 4.36 -23.18
C ASP A 242 1.21 3.52 -24.42
N TYR A 243 1.95 3.67 -25.53
CA TYR A 243 1.66 3.06 -26.82
C TYR A 243 2.70 2.03 -27.28
N TRP A 244 3.90 1.95 -26.69
CA TRP A 244 4.91 0.94 -27.06
C TRP A 244 4.44 -0.50 -26.81
N SER A 245 4.21 -1.33 -27.82
CA SER A 245 3.78 -2.72 -27.60
C SER A 245 4.90 -3.75 -27.63
N GLU A 246 5.95 -3.48 -28.40
CA GLU A 246 7.14 -4.33 -28.46
C GLU A 246 8.38 -3.44 -28.47
N LEU A 247 9.33 -3.80 -27.61
CA LEU A 247 10.64 -3.18 -27.48
C LEU A 247 11.70 -4.24 -27.78
N GLN A 248 12.69 -3.89 -28.59
CA GLN A 248 13.86 -4.71 -28.85
C GLN A 248 15.13 -3.91 -28.55
N THR A 249 16.09 -4.54 -27.88
CA THR A 249 17.38 -3.92 -27.57
C THR A 249 18.48 -4.36 -28.55
N SER A 250 19.57 -3.59 -28.62
CA SER A 250 20.80 -3.97 -29.35
C SER A 250 21.40 -5.30 -28.89
N SER A 251 21.14 -5.69 -27.64
CA SER A 251 21.52 -6.99 -27.06
C SER A 251 20.58 -8.14 -27.45
N ASN A 252 19.67 -7.92 -28.40
CA ASN A 252 18.67 -8.88 -28.88
C ASN A 252 17.76 -9.41 -27.77
N VAL A 253 17.42 -8.58 -26.79
CA VAL A 253 16.36 -8.86 -25.82
C VAL A 253 15.08 -8.18 -26.31
N LYS A 254 14.01 -8.96 -26.39
CA LYS A 254 12.67 -8.51 -26.74
C LYS A 254 11.80 -8.47 -25.48
N LEU A 255 11.06 -7.37 -25.34
CA LEU A 255 10.05 -7.21 -24.30
C LEU A 255 8.70 -6.92 -24.95
N HIS A 256 7.67 -7.66 -24.54
CA HIS A 256 6.28 -7.40 -24.86
C HIS A 256 5.69 -6.52 -23.77
N LEU A 257 5.31 -5.28 -24.10
CA LEU A 257 4.73 -4.37 -23.13
C LEU A 257 3.21 -4.46 -23.22
N VAL A 258 2.59 -5.04 -22.19
CA VAL A 258 1.24 -5.60 -22.30
C VAL A 258 0.16 -4.64 -21.80
N GLN A 259 0.41 -3.96 -20.68
CA GLN A 259 -0.60 -3.13 -20.01
C GLN A 259 0.04 -1.90 -19.35
N ASN A 260 -0.73 -0.82 -19.27
CA ASN A 260 -0.31 0.41 -18.62
C ASN A 260 -0.22 0.25 -17.10
N CYS A 261 0.84 0.78 -16.50
CA CYS A 261 1.04 0.72 -15.06
C CYS A 261 0.29 1.88 -14.40
N VAL A 262 -0.78 1.53 -13.70
CA VAL A 262 -1.55 2.49 -12.91
C VAL A 262 -0.85 2.71 -11.57
N ARG A 263 -0.95 3.93 -11.05
CA ARG A 263 -0.16 4.39 -9.91
C ARG A 263 -1.02 4.56 -8.67
N CYS A 264 -0.45 4.21 -7.53
CA CYS A 264 -1.07 4.33 -6.20
C CYS A 264 -0.38 5.41 -5.35
N VAL A 265 -0.85 5.56 -4.10
CA VAL A 265 -0.35 6.56 -3.13
C VAL A 265 1.12 6.40 -2.76
N SER A 266 1.77 5.29 -3.11
CA SER A 266 3.23 5.11 -2.93
C SER A 266 4.07 6.25 -3.51
N LEU A 267 3.60 6.94 -4.56
CA LEU A 267 4.30 8.09 -5.14
C LEU A 267 4.40 9.29 -4.19
N ASN A 268 3.48 9.40 -3.24
CA ASN A 268 3.41 10.50 -2.28
C ASN A 268 4.31 10.25 -1.06
N VAL A 269 5.02 9.12 -0.98
CA VAL A 269 5.91 8.82 0.15
C VAL A 269 7.19 9.63 0.03
N ASP A 270 7.62 10.22 1.14
CA ASP A 270 8.96 10.80 1.27
C ASP A 270 9.93 9.69 1.69
N TYR A 271 10.79 9.31 0.76
CA TYR A 271 11.76 8.25 0.98
C TYR A 271 13.01 8.68 1.77
N ALA A 272 13.17 9.95 2.10
CA ALA A 272 14.20 10.42 3.03
C ALA A 272 13.74 10.22 4.48
N THR A 273 12.44 10.39 4.73
CA THR A 273 11.88 10.29 6.09
C THR A 273 11.19 8.96 6.36
N GLY A 274 10.82 8.20 5.33
CA GLY A 274 10.03 6.98 5.45
C GLY A 274 8.61 7.25 5.92
N LYS A 275 8.03 8.39 5.54
CA LYS A 275 6.69 8.86 5.95
C LYS A 275 5.89 9.35 4.74
N PRO A 276 4.57 9.55 4.84
CA PRO A 276 3.83 10.34 3.86
C PRO A 276 4.52 11.69 3.63
N GLY A 277 4.74 12.05 2.38
CA GLY A 277 5.40 13.29 2.02
C GLY A 277 4.55 14.51 2.32
N GLU A 278 5.21 15.58 2.73
CA GLU A 278 4.59 16.89 2.94
C GLU A 278 4.72 17.77 1.68
N GLY A 279 3.97 18.86 1.61
CA GLY A 279 4.09 19.83 0.52
C GLY A 279 3.59 19.32 -0.85
N GLU A 280 4.25 19.76 -1.92
CA GLU A 280 3.80 19.51 -3.31
C GLU A 280 4.27 18.16 -3.86
N SER A 281 5.44 17.67 -3.43
CA SER A 281 5.95 16.34 -3.76
C SER A 281 5.09 15.23 -3.13
N GLY A 282 4.56 15.46 -1.92
CA GLY A 282 3.56 14.61 -1.27
C GLY A 282 2.18 14.59 -1.93
N LYS A 283 1.95 15.41 -2.97
CA LYS A 283 0.67 15.47 -3.72
C LYS A 283 0.81 15.06 -5.18
N ILE A 284 1.93 14.44 -5.55
CA ILE A 284 2.22 14.14 -6.96
C ILE A 284 1.18 13.21 -7.59
N LEU A 285 0.63 12.24 -6.83
CA LEU A 285 -0.45 11.40 -7.34
C LEU A 285 -1.67 12.23 -7.78
N LYS A 286 -2.06 13.22 -6.96
CA LYS A 286 -3.19 14.13 -7.27
C LYS A 286 -2.89 14.99 -8.49
N LYS A 287 -1.65 15.44 -8.64
CA LYS A 287 -1.19 16.20 -9.82
C LYS A 287 -1.17 15.35 -11.09
N LEU A 288 -0.96 14.04 -11.00
CA LEU A 288 -1.07 13.14 -12.15
C LEU A 288 -2.53 12.81 -12.46
N GLN A 289 -3.40 12.72 -11.46
CA GLN A 289 -4.82 12.42 -11.66
C GLN A 289 -5.56 13.46 -12.53
N SER A 290 -5.05 14.68 -12.69
CA SER A 290 -5.72 15.71 -13.52
C SER A 290 -5.86 15.30 -14.99
N ASP A 291 -4.90 14.54 -15.52
CA ASP A 291 -4.76 14.27 -16.95
C ASP A 291 -4.26 12.85 -17.26
N ARG A 292 -3.75 12.11 -16.27
CA ARG A 292 -3.20 10.75 -16.45
C ARG A 292 -4.17 9.63 -16.07
N ARG A 293 -5.42 9.93 -15.74
CA ARG A 293 -6.51 8.93 -15.61
C ARG A 293 -6.98 8.47 -17.00
N VAL A 294 -6.10 7.77 -17.70
CA VAL A 294 -6.25 7.42 -19.12
C VAL A 294 -6.52 5.93 -19.37
N ASP A 295 -6.47 5.11 -18.31
CA ASP A 295 -6.80 3.68 -18.37
C ASP A 295 -8.29 3.45 -18.14
N LYS A 296 -8.94 2.71 -19.04
CA LYS A 296 -10.39 2.44 -18.96
C LYS A 296 -10.76 1.50 -17.81
N GLY A 297 -9.83 0.65 -17.38
CA GLY A 297 -9.98 -0.34 -16.31
C GLY A 297 -9.73 0.26 -14.93
N ALA A 298 -8.87 1.29 -14.85
CA ALA A 298 -8.55 1.99 -13.61
C ALA A 298 -8.88 3.49 -13.68
N LYS A 299 -10.17 3.82 -13.83
CA LYS A 299 -10.66 5.19 -14.11
C LYS A 299 -10.24 6.28 -13.11
N TYR A 300 -9.83 5.92 -11.89
CA TYR A 300 -9.52 6.87 -10.83
C TYR A 300 -8.01 6.98 -10.53
N SER A 301 -7.21 6.13 -11.16
CA SER A 301 -5.77 6.07 -10.92
C SER A 301 -4.99 6.57 -12.13
N PRO A 302 -3.96 7.40 -11.93
CA PRO A 302 -3.15 7.87 -13.03
C PRO A 302 -2.22 6.77 -13.55
N VAL A 303 -1.81 6.86 -14.80
CA VAL A 303 -0.88 5.94 -15.46
C VAL A 303 0.52 6.54 -15.57
N PHE A 304 1.53 5.74 -15.22
CA PHE A 304 2.94 6.01 -15.51
C PHE A 304 3.72 4.71 -15.70
N GLY A 305 4.31 4.54 -16.88
CA GLY A 305 5.05 3.33 -17.23
C GLY A 305 4.18 2.19 -17.75
N ARG A 306 4.84 1.12 -18.17
CA ARG A 306 4.20 -0.02 -18.83
C ARG A 306 4.76 -1.35 -18.35
N TYR A 307 3.85 -2.26 -18.01
CA TYR A 307 4.17 -3.62 -17.62
C TYR A 307 4.67 -4.41 -18.83
N ALA A 308 5.76 -5.16 -18.65
CA ALA A 308 6.39 -5.90 -19.72
C ALA A 308 6.77 -7.33 -19.31
N PHE A 309 6.77 -8.19 -20.33
CA PHE A 309 7.09 -9.61 -20.27
C PHE A 309 8.21 -9.92 -21.25
N LEU A 310 9.04 -10.89 -20.91
CA LEU A 310 10.16 -11.31 -21.75
C LEU A 310 9.66 -12.02 -23.01
N GLY A 311 10.31 -11.74 -24.15
CA GLY A 311 10.09 -12.48 -25.38
C GLY A 311 10.48 -13.95 -25.25
N LYS A 312 9.77 -14.84 -25.94
CA LYS A 312 10.09 -16.27 -25.94
C LYS A 312 11.51 -16.51 -26.47
N GLY A 313 12.32 -17.26 -25.72
CA GLY A 313 13.69 -17.62 -26.11
C GLY A 313 14.77 -16.60 -25.72
N ASP A 314 14.41 -15.56 -24.96
CA ASP A 314 15.36 -14.51 -24.54
C ASP A 314 15.82 -14.66 -23.08
N GLU A 315 15.34 -15.68 -22.36
CA GLU A 315 15.77 -15.99 -20.99
C GLU A 315 17.26 -16.31 -20.91
N GLY A 316 17.95 -15.78 -19.90
CA GLY A 316 19.40 -15.90 -19.71
C GLY A 316 20.24 -14.90 -20.52
N LYS A 317 19.62 -14.04 -21.34
CA LYS A 317 20.31 -12.89 -21.94
C LYS A 317 20.52 -11.79 -20.91
N SER A 318 21.41 -10.84 -21.20
CA SER A 318 21.64 -9.67 -20.34
C SER A 318 21.21 -8.37 -21.02
N LEU A 319 20.59 -7.48 -20.24
CA LEU A 319 20.39 -6.08 -20.60
C LEU A 319 21.47 -5.23 -19.95
N SER A 320 22.01 -4.25 -20.67
CA SER A 320 23.02 -3.33 -20.14
C SER A 320 22.61 -1.87 -20.29
N ILE A 321 23.09 -1.04 -19.37
CA ILE A 321 23.02 0.42 -19.53
C ILE A 321 23.75 0.80 -20.83
N GLY A 322 23.12 1.65 -21.63
CA GLY A 322 23.60 2.06 -22.94
C GLY A 322 23.09 1.21 -24.10
N ASP A 323 22.42 0.07 -23.84
CA ASP A 323 21.78 -0.70 -24.91
C ASP A 323 20.79 0.17 -25.68
N GLU A 324 20.94 0.22 -27.01
CA GLU A 324 20.01 0.94 -27.86
C GLU A 324 18.65 0.25 -27.84
N VAL A 325 17.60 1.06 -27.82
CA VAL A 325 16.22 0.64 -27.70
C VAL A 325 15.46 1.01 -28.97
N THR A 326 14.91 0.00 -29.65
CA THR A 326 14.02 0.18 -30.79
C THR A 326 12.61 -0.25 -30.41
N ILE A 327 11.63 0.63 -30.61
CA ILE A 327 10.22 0.27 -30.49
C ILE A 327 9.75 -0.33 -31.81
N THR A 328 9.68 -1.65 -31.87
CA THR A 328 9.37 -2.40 -33.10
C THR A 328 7.87 -2.43 -33.39
N GLN A 329 7.03 -2.25 -32.36
CA GLN A 329 5.57 -2.18 -32.50
C GLN A 329 4.96 -1.15 -31.55
N ARG A 330 3.88 -0.51 -32.00
CA ARG A 330 3.07 0.44 -31.22
C ARG A 330 1.58 0.10 -31.33
N ASN A 331 0.86 0.27 -30.24
CA ASN A 331 -0.60 0.25 -30.22
C ASN A 331 -1.17 1.55 -30.80
N THR A 332 -2.34 1.46 -31.42
CA THR A 332 -3.14 2.62 -31.84
C THR A 332 -3.88 3.27 -30.67
N GLU A 333 -4.22 2.48 -29.65
CA GLU A 333 -4.93 2.92 -28.44
C GLU A 333 -4.19 2.49 -27.18
N ARG A 334 -4.50 3.14 -26.06
CA ARG A 334 -4.04 2.70 -24.74
C ARG A 334 -4.67 1.36 -24.39
N THR A 335 -3.91 0.55 -23.67
CA THR A 335 -4.39 -0.71 -23.10
C THR A 335 -5.32 -0.45 -21.93
N THR A 336 -5.99 -1.50 -21.47
CA THR A 336 -6.92 -1.48 -20.33
C THR A 336 -6.39 -2.47 -19.31
N LEU A 337 -6.11 -2.00 -18.10
CA LEU A 337 -5.70 -2.89 -17.01
C LEU A 337 -6.85 -3.82 -16.65
N ASP A 338 -6.61 -5.13 -16.65
CA ASP A 338 -7.63 -6.15 -16.40
C ASP A 338 -7.27 -7.14 -15.27
N TRP A 339 -6.32 -6.79 -14.41
CA TRP A 339 -6.00 -7.61 -13.23
C TRP A 339 -7.20 -7.67 -12.26
N PRO A 340 -7.74 -8.87 -11.95
CA PRO A 340 -8.91 -9.03 -11.10
C PRO A 340 -8.68 -8.54 -9.65
N GLY A 341 -9.61 -7.76 -9.12
CA GLY A 341 -9.60 -7.35 -7.71
C GLY A 341 -8.56 -6.29 -7.34
N ILE A 342 -7.72 -5.86 -8.29
CA ILE A 342 -6.94 -4.64 -8.12
C ILE A 342 -7.81 -3.47 -8.60
N ASP A 343 -8.65 -2.96 -7.71
CA ASP A 343 -9.22 -1.62 -7.85
C ASP A 343 -8.40 -0.70 -6.95
N PHE A 344 -7.53 0.13 -7.54
CA PHE A 344 -6.69 1.10 -6.83
C PHE A 344 -7.50 2.20 -6.11
N LYS A 345 -8.82 2.01 -5.96
CA LYS A 345 -9.73 2.91 -5.27
C LYS A 345 -9.56 2.86 -3.74
N ASP A 346 -9.21 1.72 -3.12
CA ASP A 346 -9.55 1.52 -1.70
C ASP A 346 -8.61 0.63 -0.86
N GLU A 347 -7.29 0.56 -1.11
CA GLU A 347 -6.38 0.03 -0.06
C GLU A 347 -6.08 1.12 0.99
N ASP A 348 -7.02 1.27 1.92
CA ASP A 348 -6.84 1.68 3.33
C ASP A 348 -6.01 2.95 3.65
N TYR A 349 -6.30 4.09 3.03
CA TYR A 349 -6.06 5.38 3.70
C TYR A 349 -7.34 5.86 4.39
N LYS A 350 -7.58 5.40 5.61
CA LYS A 350 -8.42 6.15 6.57
C LYS A 350 -7.59 7.32 7.08
N ASP A 351 -7.90 8.53 6.62
CA ASP A 351 -7.46 9.75 7.30
C ASP A 351 -7.80 9.60 8.79
N THR A 352 -6.81 9.79 9.66
CA THR A 352 -6.95 9.75 11.12
C THR A 352 -7.97 10.76 11.67
N ASN A 353 -8.57 11.59 10.83
CA ASN A 353 -9.59 12.58 11.19
C ASN A 353 -11.02 12.24 10.74
N GLY A 354 -11.31 11.03 10.23
CA GLY A 354 -12.69 10.59 9.96
C GLY A 354 -13.40 11.34 8.82
N ALA A 355 -12.66 12.00 7.93
CA ALA A 355 -13.22 12.61 6.73
C ALA A 355 -13.34 11.58 5.60
N THR A 356 -14.55 11.04 5.40
CA THR A 356 -14.91 10.33 4.18
C THR A 356 -14.89 11.31 3.00
N ARG A 357 -14.24 10.96 1.89
CA ARG A 357 -14.24 11.82 0.70
C ARG A 357 -15.68 12.06 0.24
N ASN A 358 -16.06 13.33 0.10
CA ASN A 358 -17.28 13.71 -0.61
C ASN A 358 -17.13 13.26 -2.07
N PHE A 359 -17.85 12.21 -2.41
CA PHE A 359 -18.11 11.79 -3.77
C PHE A 359 -18.86 12.93 -4.46
N GLU A 360 -18.30 13.54 -5.52
CA GLU A 360 -19.00 14.54 -6.35
C GLU A 360 -19.74 13.81 -7.49
N PRO A 361 -21.00 13.39 -7.32
CA PRO A 361 -21.69 12.51 -8.27
C PRO A 361 -22.11 13.26 -9.54
N TRP A 362 -22.06 14.59 -9.52
CA TRP A 362 -22.41 15.46 -10.66
C TRP A 362 -21.37 15.50 -11.78
N ARG A 363 -20.22 14.82 -11.63
CA ARG A 363 -19.21 14.68 -12.69
C ARG A 363 -19.43 13.46 -13.59
N GLU A 364 -20.41 12.61 -13.29
CA GLU A 364 -20.75 11.43 -14.09
C GLU A 364 -22.00 11.60 -14.98
N ALA A 365 -22.58 12.80 -15.07
CA ALA A 365 -23.68 13.05 -15.98
C ALA A 365 -23.18 13.46 -17.37
N GLU A 366 -23.39 12.61 -18.38
CA GLU A 366 -23.27 13.01 -19.79
C GLU A 366 -24.20 14.20 -20.10
N PRO A 367 -23.81 15.13 -20.99
CA PRO A 367 -24.52 16.38 -21.16
C PRO A 367 -25.80 16.17 -21.99
N ALA A 368 -26.95 16.10 -21.32
CA ALA A 368 -28.22 16.49 -21.95
C ALA A 368 -28.32 18.02 -21.98
N GLN A 369 -28.69 18.58 -23.14
CA GLN A 369 -28.83 20.03 -23.34
C GLN A 369 -29.97 20.59 -22.49
N GLU A 370 -29.66 21.07 -21.29
CA GLU A 370 -30.56 21.87 -20.47
C GLU A 370 -30.28 23.36 -20.60
N THR A 371 -31.36 24.15 -20.58
CA THR A 371 -31.29 25.60 -20.64
C THR A 371 -30.80 26.20 -19.31
N GLY A 372 -30.21 27.40 -19.35
CA GLY A 372 -29.58 28.02 -18.17
C GLY A 372 -30.53 28.30 -17.00
N SER A 373 -31.83 28.52 -17.29
CA SER A 373 -32.86 28.77 -16.27
C SER A 373 -33.23 27.49 -15.50
N GLU A 374 -33.34 26.36 -16.19
CA GLU A 374 -33.66 25.06 -15.57
C GLU A 374 -32.51 24.53 -14.71
N ARG A 375 -31.27 24.88 -15.09
CA ARG A 375 -30.06 24.60 -14.31
C ARG A 375 -30.09 25.29 -12.94
N LEU A 376 -30.46 26.57 -12.91
CA LEU A 376 -30.45 27.38 -11.67
C LEU A 376 -31.51 26.88 -10.67
N ASP A 377 -32.74 26.63 -11.15
CA ASP A 377 -33.83 26.14 -10.31
C ASP A 377 -33.58 24.74 -9.75
N ARG A 378 -32.84 23.89 -10.47
CA ARG A 378 -32.39 22.59 -9.93
C ARG A 378 -31.34 22.79 -8.85
N PHE A 379 -30.34 23.64 -9.07
CA PHE A 379 -29.28 23.89 -8.09
C PHE A 379 -29.83 24.43 -6.77
N GLU A 380 -30.84 25.31 -6.81
CA GLU A 380 -31.48 25.82 -5.60
C GLU A 380 -32.27 24.72 -4.85
N ARG A 381 -33.10 23.93 -5.57
CA ARG A 381 -33.86 22.82 -4.98
C ARG A 381 -33.00 21.66 -4.46
N GLU A 382 -31.83 21.45 -5.04
CA GLU A 382 -30.88 20.44 -4.61
C GLU A 382 -30.04 20.95 -3.43
N GLY A 383 -29.59 22.21 -3.47
CA GLY A 383 -28.88 22.86 -2.37
C GLY A 383 -29.66 22.82 -1.06
N GLU A 384 -30.96 23.14 -1.09
CA GLU A 384 -31.84 23.07 0.09
C GLU A 384 -31.98 21.63 0.63
N ARG A 385 -32.14 20.64 -0.26
CA ARG A 385 -32.22 19.22 0.15
C ARG A 385 -30.93 18.71 0.79
N TYR A 386 -29.76 19.10 0.27
CA TYR A 386 -28.48 18.71 0.87
C TYR A 386 -28.26 19.31 2.26
N THR A 387 -28.72 20.54 2.49
CA THR A 387 -28.62 21.15 3.83
C THR A 387 -29.51 20.46 4.86
N LEU A 388 -30.71 20.04 4.46
CA LEU A 388 -31.63 19.29 5.32
C LEU A 388 -31.11 17.88 5.64
N VAL A 389 -30.64 17.12 4.64
CA VAL A 389 -30.06 15.78 4.86
C VAL A 389 -28.80 15.86 5.73
N GLY A 390 -27.97 16.90 5.55
CA GLY A 390 -26.80 17.14 6.39
C GLY A 390 -27.13 17.53 7.84
N LEU A 391 -28.28 18.18 8.07
CA LEU A 391 -28.77 18.50 9.42
C LEU A 391 -29.40 17.26 10.08
N GLU A 392 -30.16 16.46 9.34
CA GLU A 392 -30.74 15.20 9.82
C GLU A 392 -29.66 14.19 10.21
N ALA A 393 -28.59 14.05 9.42
CA ALA A 393 -27.46 13.17 9.74
C ALA A 393 -26.67 13.63 10.99
N LYS A 394 -26.62 14.95 11.25
CA LYS A 394 -26.02 15.49 12.48
C LYS A 394 -26.92 15.29 13.69
N ALA A 395 -28.24 15.37 13.52
CA ALA A 395 -29.20 15.12 14.58
C ALA A 395 -29.19 13.65 15.00
N THR A 396 -29.20 12.71 14.05
CA THR A 396 -29.14 11.27 14.35
C THR A 396 -27.82 10.87 15.01
N ASN A 397 -26.69 11.47 14.61
CA ASN A 397 -25.41 11.22 15.26
C ASN A 397 -25.33 11.82 16.68
N ALA A 398 -25.96 12.97 16.92
CA ALA A 398 -26.06 13.54 18.26
C ALA A 398 -26.98 12.72 19.19
N GLU A 399 -28.05 12.14 18.65
CA GLU A 399 -28.94 11.23 19.38
C GLU A 399 -28.23 9.92 19.77
N THR A 400 -27.43 9.33 18.88
CA THR A 400 -26.64 8.13 19.20
C THR A 400 -25.53 8.43 20.21
N GLU A 401 -24.83 9.56 20.10
CA GLU A 401 -23.81 9.96 21.09
C GLU A 401 -24.43 10.20 22.47
N MET A 402 -25.63 10.81 22.54
CA MET A 402 -26.34 11.03 23.79
C MET A 402 -26.85 9.71 24.40
N ALA A 403 -27.30 8.76 23.58
CA ALA A 403 -27.71 7.43 24.03
C ALA A 403 -26.52 6.64 24.61
N VAL A 404 -25.35 6.73 23.98
CA VAL A 404 -24.12 6.10 24.49
C VAL A 404 -23.67 6.75 25.80
N ALA A 405 -23.73 8.08 25.91
CA ALA A 405 -23.41 8.79 27.14
C ALA A 405 -24.34 8.42 28.30
N ASN A 406 -25.65 8.34 28.04
CA ASN A 406 -26.63 7.91 29.05
C ASN A 406 -26.39 6.46 29.51
N ALA A 407 -26.08 5.55 28.59
CA ALA A 407 -25.76 4.16 28.93
C ALA A 407 -24.47 4.04 29.77
N LEU A 408 -23.46 4.86 29.47
CA LEU A 408 -22.22 4.90 30.25
C LEU A 408 -22.45 5.43 31.67
N ASP A 409 -23.26 6.48 31.83
CA ASP A 409 -23.61 7.00 33.14
C ASP A 409 -24.40 5.99 33.97
N GLU A 410 -25.29 5.21 33.34
CA GLU A 410 -26.02 4.12 33.99
C GLU A 410 -25.07 3.02 34.49
N ILE A 411 -24.10 2.61 33.66
CA ILE A 411 -23.08 1.62 34.04
C ILE A 411 -22.20 2.17 35.18
N MET A 412 -21.82 3.45 35.14
CA MET A 412 -21.05 4.07 36.21
C MET A 412 -21.83 4.15 37.53
N MET A 413 -23.12 4.48 37.48
CA MET A 413 -23.99 4.44 38.67
C MET A 413 -24.13 3.03 39.24
N GLN A 414 -24.30 2.03 38.38
CA GLN A 414 -24.40 0.63 38.80
C GLN A 414 -23.08 0.13 39.42
N ASN A 415 -21.94 0.48 38.84
CA ASN A 415 -20.62 0.13 39.38
C ASN A 415 -20.35 0.84 40.71
N ALA A 416 -20.73 2.11 40.84
CA ALA A 416 -20.63 2.84 42.11
C ALA A 416 -21.53 2.22 43.20
N GLN A 417 -22.74 1.78 42.85
CA GLN A 417 -23.62 1.06 43.77
C GLN A 417 -23.09 -0.35 44.12
N ARG A 418 -22.49 -1.06 43.17
CA ARG A 418 -21.79 -2.34 43.40
C ARG A 418 -20.62 -2.15 44.37
N GLU A 419 -19.80 -1.11 44.20
CA GLU A 419 -18.69 -0.80 45.12
C GLU A 419 -19.17 -0.44 46.53
N ILE A 420 -20.27 0.32 46.66
CA ILE A 420 -20.87 0.66 47.96
C ILE A 420 -21.43 -0.60 48.63
N ARG A 421 -22.10 -1.48 47.87
CA ARG A 421 -22.67 -2.75 48.36
C ARG A 421 -21.56 -3.70 48.83
N VAL A 422 -20.46 -3.80 48.08
CA VAL A 422 -19.27 -4.59 48.44
C VAL A 422 -18.57 -4.04 49.69
N ARG A 423 -18.49 -2.71 49.85
CA ARG A 423 -17.93 -2.09 51.08
C ARG A 423 -18.83 -2.25 52.31
N SER A 424 -20.14 -2.36 52.13
CA SER A 424 -21.10 -2.50 53.24
C SER A 424 -21.30 -3.93 53.74
N ASN A 425 -20.84 -4.95 53.00
CA ASN A 425 -21.13 -6.36 53.29
C ASN A 425 -19.86 -7.16 53.59
N THR A 426 -19.34 -7.05 54.82
CA THR A 426 -18.41 -8.03 55.38
C THR A 426 -19.16 -9.33 55.74
N GLY A 427 -19.27 -10.24 54.76
CA GLY A 427 -19.47 -11.68 55.02
C GLY A 427 -20.58 -12.39 54.24
N ARG A 428 -20.17 -13.41 53.46
CA ARG A 428 -20.95 -14.50 52.79
C ARG A 428 -21.84 -14.02 51.61
N ASN A 429 -22.03 -14.72 50.49
CA ASN A 429 -22.00 -16.15 50.13
C ASN A 429 -21.69 -16.31 48.62
N VAL A 430 -20.99 -17.38 48.19
CA VAL A 430 -20.41 -17.54 46.83
C VAL A 430 -21.44 -17.95 45.75
N GLN A 431 -22.71 -18.16 46.10
CA GLN A 431 -23.70 -18.70 45.15
C GLN A 431 -24.40 -17.64 44.29
N THR A 432 -24.53 -16.40 44.76
CA THR A 432 -25.18 -15.29 44.03
C THR A 432 -24.31 -14.65 42.93
N ALA A 433 -23.00 -14.93 42.92
CA ALA A 433 -22.08 -14.35 41.94
C ALA A 433 -22.10 -15.04 40.56
N LEU A 434 -22.73 -16.21 40.45
CA LEU A 434 -22.82 -16.98 39.21
C LEU A 434 -24.05 -16.62 38.38
N GLU A 435 -25.17 -16.26 39.01
CA GLU A 435 -26.40 -15.84 38.30
C GLU A 435 -26.31 -14.41 37.74
N ASP A 436 -25.57 -13.51 38.41
CA ASP A 436 -25.40 -12.11 37.97
C ASP A 436 -24.44 -11.95 36.77
N ASN A 437 -23.55 -12.93 36.53
CA ASN A 437 -22.60 -12.89 35.40
C ASN A 437 -23.27 -13.22 34.05
N ASP A 438 -24.37 -13.95 34.07
CA ASP A 438 -25.11 -14.29 32.84
C ASP A 438 -26.04 -13.16 32.39
N GLN A 439 -26.54 -12.32 33.31
CA GLN A 439 -27.30 -11.12 32.94
C GLN A 439 -26.42 -10.01 32.36
N ASP A 440 -25.21 -9.80 32.88
CA ASP A 440 -24.24 -8.84 32.32
C ASP A 440 -23.78 -9.26 30.90
N LYS A 441 -23.65 -10.57 30.63
CA LYS A 441 -23.35 -11.09 29.27
C LYS A 441 -24.52 -10.93 28.30
N GLU A 442 -25.75 -11.13 28.73
CA GLU A 442 -26.96 -10.95 27.91
C GLU A 442 -27.19 -9.45 27.58
N ALA A 443 -26.96 -8.55 28.55
CA ALA A 443 -27.03 -7.11 28.34
C ALA A 443 -25.92 -6.61 27.40
N THR A 444 -24.70 -7.12 27.53
CA THR A 444 -23.59 -6.84 26.60
C THR A 444 -23.92 -7.37 25.19
N ARG A 445 -24.50 -8.57 25.09
CA ARG A 445 -24.94 -9.14 23.81
C ARG A 445 -26.06 -8.34 23.14
N LYS A 446 -26.98 -7.75 23.91
CA LYS A 446 -28.02 -6.84 23.40
C LYS A 446 -27.47 -5.48 22.97
N ALA A 447 -26.49 -4.94 23.69
CA ALA A 447 -25.86 -3.66 23.38
C ALA A 447 -24.96 -3.73 22.12
N PHE A 448 -24.36 -4.89 21.84
CA PHE A 448 -23.45 -5.10 20.69
C PHE A 448 -24.04 -6.01 19.59
N GLY A 449 -25.34 -6.34 19.68
CA GLY A 449 -25.99 -7.36 18.85
C GLY A 449 -26.71 -6.86 17.59
N HIS A 450 -26.68 -5.57 17.28
CA HIS A 450 -27.16 -5.08 16.00
C HIS A 450 -25.97 -4.89 15.04
N ASP A 451 -26.03 -5.65 13.94
CA ASP A 451 -25.05 -5.80 12.86
C ASP A 451 -23.82 -6.69 13.12
N ALA A 452 -24.08 -7.98 13.30
CA ALA A 452 -23.12 -9.01 12.95
C ALA A 452 -23.83 -10.23 12.34
N ASN A 453 -23.96 -10.22 11.01
CA ASN A 453 -24.29 -11.42 10.25
C ASN A 453 -23.18 -11.63 9.21
N GLU A 454 -22.14 -12.40 9.55
CA GLU A 454 -21.72 -13.59 8.80
C GLU A 454 -20.43 -14.20 9.37
N LEU A 455 -20.44 -15.54 9.45
CA LEU A 455 -19.30 -16.46 9.54
C LEU A 455 -18.47 -16.53 10.83
N VAL A 456 -18.96 -17.30 11.81
CA VAL A 456 -18.06 -18.07 12.71
C VAL A 456 -18.55 -19.52 12.82
N ARG A 457 -17.77 -20.44 12.24
CA ARG A 457 -17.87 -21.89 12.48
C ARG A 457 -17.42 -22.18 13.92
N ARG A 458 -18.26 -22.85 14.70
CA ARG A 458 -17.90 -23.42 16.01
C ARG A 458 -17.04 -24.67 15.82
N LEU A 459 -15.95 -24.78 16.57
CA LEU A 459 -15.27 -26.07 16.86
C LEU A 459 -15.61 -26.51 18.30
N PRO A 460 -15.69 -27.83 18.58
CA PRO A 460 -16.10 -28.34 19.88
C PRO A 460 -14.97 -28.24 20.91
N VAL A 461 -15.33 -27.90 22.14
CA VAL A 461 -14.43 -27.86 23.30
C VAL A 461 -14.49 -29.22 23.99
N GLU A 462 -13.36 -29.92 24.08
CA GLU A 462 -13.18 -31.03 25.03
C GLU A 462 -12.90 -30.43 26.43
N GLU A 463 -13.64 -30.92 27.44
CA GLU A 463 -13.47 -30.56 28.84
C GLU A 463 -12.15 -31.14 29.40
N VAL A 464 -11.31 -30.29 29.98
CA VAL A 464 -10.19 -30.70 30.85
C VAL A 464 -10.29 -30.01 32.20
N ASP A 465 -10.13 -30.83 33.23
CA ASP A 465 -10.43 -30.63 34.64
C ASP A 465 -9.53 -29.58 35.32
N ALA A 466 -10.13 -28.72 36.13
CA ALA A 466 -9.49 -27.59 36.81
C ALA A 466 -8.88 -28.04 38.14
N GLY A 467 -7.67 -28.60 38.09
CA GLY A 467 -7.08 -29.24 39.25
C GLY A 467 -5.60 -29.04 39.51
N GLU A 468 -4.86 -28.14 38.83
CA GLU A 468 -3.41 -28.09 39.09
C GLU A 468 -2.65 -26.81 38.68
N TYR A 469 -3.10 -25.60 39.07
CA TYR A 469 -2.25 -24.38 38.97
C TYR A 469 -2.50 -23.38 40.11
N SER A 470 -2.32 -23.81 41.37
CA SER A 470 -2.29 -22.90 42.53
C SER A 470 -0.87 -22.54 42.98
N LYS A 471 0.12 -22.58 42.08
CA LYS A 471 1.52 -22.37 42.50
C LYS A 471 2.48 -21.80 41.43
N ALA A 472 2.11 -20.71 40.76
CA ALA A 472 3.09 -19.75 40.22
C ALA A 472 2.37 -18.56 39.54
N LEU A 473 2.23 -17.44 40.26
CA LEU A 473 2.47 -16.07 39.75
C LEU A 473 2.12 -15.07 40.88
N ALA A 474 3.12 -14.72 41.69
CA ALA A 474 3.05 -13.53 42.54
C ALA A 474 3.58 -12.36 41.72
N TRP A 475 2.69 -11.45 41.29
CA TRP A 475 3.07 -10.15 40.74
C TRP A 475 2.81 -9.06 41.79
N SER A 476 3.84 -8.26 42.07
CA SER A 476 3.82 -7.11 42.97
C SER A 476 3.03 -5.94 42.36
N VAL A 477 2.12 -5.36 43.14
CA VAL A 477 1.34 -4.16 42.79
C VAL A 477 2.25 -2.91 42.82
N PRO A 478 2.29 -2.05 41.78
CA PRO A 478 2.99 -0.76 41.85
C PRO A 478 2.18 0.27 42.63
N SER A 479 2.77 0.86 43.67
CA SER A 479 2.17 1.98 44.41
C SER A 479 2.43 3.31 43.70
N PHE A 480 1.38 3.99 43.23
CA PHE A 480 1.47 5.36 42.70
C PHE A 480 1.50 6.39 43.85
N GLN A 481 2.63 7.09 44.04
CA GLN A 481 2.69 8.30 44.87
C GLN A 481 2.22 9.54 44.06
N ARG A 482 1.35 10.33 44.67
CA ARG A 482 0.69 11.51 44.07
C ARG A 482 1.63 12.73 44.14
N ILE A 483 2.16 13.18 43.01
CA ILE A 483 2.95 14.43 42.92
C ILE A 483 2.00 15.64 42.89
N LYS A 484 2.10 16.56 43.86
CA LYS A 484 1.33 17.81 43.89
C LYS A 484 1.88 18.81 42.84
N ARG A 485 1.08 19.14 41.83
CA ARG A 485 1.38 20.25 40.88
C ARG A 485 1.31 21.61 41.59
N ARG A 486 2.30 22.46 41.37
CA ARG A 486 2.36 23.86 41.84
C ARG A 486 1.50 24.76 40.95
N LYS A 487 0.63 25.60 41.55
CA LYS A 487 -0.27 26.54 40.83
C LYS A 487 0.54 27.62 40.09
N LYS A 488 0.22 27.87 38.82
CA LYS A 488 0.69 29.04 38.04
C LYS A 488 -0.16 30.27 38.39
N ASN A 489 0.48 31.41 38.68
CA ASN A 489 -0.20 32.69 38.90
C ASN A 489 -0.52 33.36 37.56
N TYR A 490 -1.79 33.70 37.35
CA TYR A 490 -2.31 34.41 36.16
C TYR A 490 -2.58 35.89 36.48
N SER A 491 -1.55 36.67 36.80
CA SER A 491 -1.72 38.09 37.13
C SER A 491 -1.19 39.07 36.08
N ALA A 492 -1.11 38.68 34.81
CA ALA A 492 -0.65 39.61 33.76
C ALA A 492 -1.36 39.45 32.40
N THR A 493 -2.62 38.99 32.39
CA THR A 493 -3.39 38.87 31.14
C THR A 493 -4.77 39.52 31.25
N LEU A 494 -4.79 40.76 31.73
CA LEU A 494 -5.92 41.68 31.53
C LEU A 494 -5.35 42.95 30.91
N GLY A 495 -5.59 43.12 29.60
CA GLY A 495 -5.06 44.22 28.81
C GLY A 495 -5.83 45.51 29.01
N ILE A 496 -5.11 46.63 29.11
CA ILE A 496 -5.62 47.98 28.85
C ILE A 496 -4.49 48.80 28.20
N LYS A 497 -4.75 49.31 26.99
CA LYS A 497 -3.94 50.32 26.28
C LYS A 497 -3.88 51.61 27.09
N HIS A 498 -2.69 52.22 27.23
CA HIS A 498 -2.59 53.68 27.25
C HIS A 498 -1.33 54.17 26.55
N ASN A 499 -1.56 55.21 25.76
CA ASN A 499 -0.69 55.91 24.82
C ASN A 499 0.03 57.03 25.57
N ILE A 500 1.37 57.10 25.53
CA ILE A 500 2.09 58.34 25.84
C ILE A 500 3.25 58.52 24.85
N GLN A 501 3.15 59.59 24.08
CA GLN A 501 4.19 60.20 23.24
C GLN A 501 5.34 60.75 24.08
N HIS A 502 6.58 60.66 23.61
CA HIS A 502 7.38 61.86 23.29
C HIS A 502 8.74 61.55 22.63
N ARG A 503 8.87 62.10 21.41
CA ARG A 503 9.99 62.84 20.82
C ARG A 503 11.41 62.23 20.78
N SER A 504 11.76 61.87 19.54
CA SER A 504 13.00 62.16 18.81
C SER A 504 13.90 63.25 19.39
N ASN A 505 15.21 62.96 19.43
CA ASN A 505 16.22 63.95 19.06
C ASN A 505 17.39 63.30 18.32
N THR A 506 17.76 63.95 17.23
CA THR A 506 18.80 63.65 16.24
C THR A 506 20.15 64.29 16.59
N ASN A 507 21.18 63.88 15.84
CA ASN A 507 22.55 64.41 15.66
C ASN A 507 23.63 63.60 16.41
N SER A 508 24.53 62.88 15.74
CA SER A 508 25.49 63.21 14.66
C SER A 508 26.83 63.76 15.20
N LYS A 509 27.88 63.08 14.73
CA LYS A 509 29.27 63.51 14.47
C LYS A 509 30.37 63.37 15.54
N ASP A 510 31.44 62.76 15.02
CA ASP A 510 32.89 63.01 15.19
C ASP A 510 33.52 62.74 16.56
N ASP A 511 34.22 61.60 16.70
CA ASP A 511 35.69 61.45 16.50
C ASP A 511 36.10 59.96 16.55
#